data_AF-A0A442WG95-F1
#
_entry.id   AF-A0A442WG95-F1
#
_cell.length_a   1.000
_cell.length_b   1.000
_cell.length_c   1.000
_cell.angle_alpha   90.00
_cell.angle_beta   90.00
_cell.angle_gamma   90.00
#
_symmetry.space_group_name_H-M   'P 1'
#
loop_
_entity.id
_entity.type
_entity.pdbx_description
1 polymer ?
#
loop_
_entity_poly.entity_id
_entity_poly.type
_entity_poly.pdbx_seq_one_letter_code
_entity_poly.pdbx_strand_id
1 'polypeptide(L)' 'MEPVIPDRVSARQFKLQLLSAGLLAEVEAWIASQGAAVQIAYDNSGSFVRSDPTMQAGFAALGFTGAQVDAFFTAAAAL' A
#
# COMPACT_ATOMS: atom_id res chain seq x y z
N MET A 1 -15.74 19.90 -6.65
CA MET A 1 -15.57 18.81 -5.67
C MET A 1 -14.10 18.41 -5.70
N GLU A 2 -13.40 18.47 -4.57
CA GLU A 2 -12.08 17.86 -4.48
C GLU A 2 -12.20 16.33 -4.69
N PRO A 3 -11.25 15.68 -5.37
CA PRO A 3 -11.27 14.25 -5.53
C PRO A 3 -11.19 13.58 -4.14
N VAL A 4 -12.18 12.74 -3.83
CA VAL A 4 -12.17 11.95 -2.60
C VAL A 4 -11.10 10.87 -2.74
N ILE A 5 -10.03 10.99 -1.96
CA ILE A 5 -8.97 9.98 -1.90
C ILE A 5 -9.55 8.74 -1.20
N PRO A 6 -9.52 7.56 -1.82
CA PRO A 6 -10.00 6.33 -1.21
C PRO A 6 -9.34 6.08 0.15
N ASP A 7 -10.13 5.74 1.17
CA ASP A 7 -9.61 5.37 2.49
C ASP A 7 -9.00 3.97 2.49
N ARG A 8 -9.39 3.11 1.54
CA ARG A 8 -8.89 1.75 1.36
C ARG A 8 -8.98 1.28 -0.08
N VAL A 9 -8.21 0.23 -0.38
CA VAL A 9 -8.31 -0.54 -1.63
C VAL A 9 -8.24 -2.03 -1.34
N SER A 10 -8.77 -2.86 -2.25
CA SER A 10 -8.62 -4.32 -2.13
C SER A 10 -7.16 -4.75 -2.25
N ALA A 11 -6.81 -5.93 -1.72
CA ALA A 11 -5.46 -6.47 -1.86
C ALA A 11 -5.03 -6.62 -3.32
N ARG A 12 -5.95 -7.00 -4.21
CA ARG A 12 -5.70 -7.07 -5.66
C ARG A 12 -5.33 -5.70 -6.22
N GLN A 13 -6.14 -4.68 -5.95
CA GLN A 13 -5.90 -3.30 -6.41
C GLN A 13 -4.55 -2.77 -5.93
N PHE A 14 -4.24 -2.98 -4.66
CA PHE A 14 -2.97 -2.57 -4.06
C PHE A 14 -1.77 -3.25 -4.76
N LYS A 15 -1.79 -4.59 -4.86
CA LYS A 15 -0.68 -5.35 -5.46
C LYS A 15 -0.52 -5.06 -6.96
N LEU A 16 -1.61 -4.85 -7.69
CA LEU A 16 -1.56 -4.45 -9.11
C LEU A 16 -1.02 -3.03 -9.27
N GLN A 17 -1.35 -2.10 -8.38
CA GLN A 17 -0.79 -0.76 -8.43
C GLN A 17 0.70 -0.76 -8.08
N LEU A 18 1.14 -1.57 -7.12
CA LEU A 18 2.57 -1.79 -6.86
C LEU A 18 3.31 -2.31 -8.09
N LEU A 19 2.70 -3.28 -8.80
CA LEU A 19 3.26 -3.81 -10.04
C LEU A 19 3.34 -2.73 -11.13
N SER A 20 2.26 -1.98 -11.33
CA SER A 20 2.18 -0.88 -12.30
C SER A 20 3.20 0.22 -12.03
N ALA A 21 3.44 0.53 -10.75
CA ALA A 21 4.42 1.51 -10.31
C ALA A 21 5.87 0.98 -10.29
N GLY A 22 6.09 -0.31 -10.57
CA GLY A 22 7.42 -0.94 -10.51
C GLY A 22 7.95 -1.16 -9.08
N LEU A 23 7.09 -1.07 -8.07
CA LEU A 23 7.43 -1.09 -6.64
C LEU A 23 7.21 -2.45 -5.98
N LEU A 24 6.52 -3.38 -6.66
CA LEU A 24 6.12 -4.64 -6.05
C LEU A 24 7.30 -5.40 -5.44
N ALA A 25 8.41 -5.53 -6.18
CA ALA A 25 9.59 -6.24 -5.68
C ALA A 25 10.20 -5.59 -4.43
N GLU A 26 10.19 -4.25 -4.37
CA GLU A 26 10.74 -3.50 -3.24
C GLU A 26 9.85 -3.64 -1.99
N VAL A 27 8.53 -3.58 -2.16
CA VAL A 27 7.57 -3.80 -1.06
C VAL A 27 7.65 -5.22 -0.54
N GLU A 28 7.69 -6.22 -1.41
CA GLU A 28 7.79 -7.62 -1.00
C GLU A 28 9.10 -7.89 -0.25
N ALA A 29 10.22 -7.29 -0.67
CA ALA A 29 11.49 -7.36 0.06
C ALA A 29 11.40 -6.67 1.44
N TRP A 30 10.74 -5.52 1.53
CA TRP A 30 10.52 -4.84 2.80
C TRP A 30 9.65 -5.69 3.74
N ILE A 31 8.53 -6.25 3.26
CA ILE A 31 7.65 -7.14 4.04
C ILE A 31 8.42 -8.36 4.56
N ALA A 32 9.26 -8.97 3.72
CA ALA A 32 10.08 -10.11 4.12
C ALA A 32 11.08 -9.79 5.25
N SER A 33 11.48 -8.52 5.39
CA SER A 33 12.32 -8.06 6.51
C SER A 33 11.56 -7.82 7.82
N GLN A 34 10.23 -7.79 7.79
CA GLN A 34 9.40 -7.53 8.97
C GLN A 34 9.20 -8.79 9.83
N GLY A 35 8.75 -8.60 11.07
CA GLY A 35 8.38 -9.73 11.93
C GLY A 35 7.19 -10.53 11.40
N ALA A 36 7.07 -11.80 11.82
CA ALA A 36 6.08 -12.74 11.29
C ALA A 36 4.63 -12.23 11.34
N ALA A 37 4.27 -11.46 12.37
CA ALA A 37 2.93 -10.87 12.49
C ALA A 37 2.59 -9.91 11.33
N VAL A 38 3.56 -9.10 10.88
CA VAL A 38 3.37 -8.16 9.76
C VAL A 38 3.27 -8.91 8.44
N GLN A 39 4.11 -9.93 8.24
CA GLN A 39 4.05 -10.79 7.06
C GLN A 39 2.68 -11.48 6.96
N ILE A 40 2.22 -12.11 8.04
CA ILE A 40 0.90 -12.76 8.11
C ILE A 40 -0.23 -11.75 7.82
N ALA A 41 -0.16 -10.55 8.40
CA ALA A 41 -1.16 -9.52 8.15
C ALA A 41 -1.18 -9.06 6.68
N TYR A 42 -0.01 -8.87 6.07
CA TYR A 42 0.11 -8.50 4.65
C TYR A 42 -0.45 -9.59 3.73
N ASP A 43 -0.09 -10.85 3.97
CA ASP A 43 -0.47 -11.98 3.13
C ASP A 43 -1.97 -12.30 3.21
N ASN A 44 -2.57 -12.15 4.39
CA ASN A 44 -3.96 -12.51 4.63
C ASN A 44 -4.93 -11.32 4.58
N SER A 45 -4.44 -10.10 4.36
CA SER A 45 -5.31 -8.94 4.25
C SER A 45 -6.16 -8.99 2.99
N GLY A 46 -7.48 -8.77 3.14
CA GLY A 46 -8.38 -8.55 2.01
C GLY A 46 -8.37 -7.12 1.48
N SER A 47 -7.91 -6.15 2.28
CA SER A 47 -7.92 -4.73 1.94
C SER A 47 -6.85 -3.95 2.71
N PHE A 48 -6.24 -2.97 2.06
CA PHE A 48 -5.28 -2.08 2.67
C PHE A 48 -5.93 -0.73 2.95
N VAL A 49 -5.84 -0.26 4.19
CA VAL A 49 -6.39 1.02 4.64
C VAL A 49 -5.28 2.07 4.59
N ARG A 50 -5.53 3.18 3.89
CA ARG A 50 -4.56 4.27 3.69
C ARG A 50 -4.04 4.82 5.01
N SER A 51 -4.92 5.05 5.98
CA SER A 51 -4.56 5.62 7.28
C SER A 51 -4.07 4.61 8.32
N ASP A 52 -3.91 3.34 7.96
CA ASP A 52 -3.42 2.33 8.90
C ASP A 52 -1.95 2.64 9.31
N PRO A 53 -1.59 2.57 10.60
CA PRO A 53 -0.23 2.87 11.05
C PRO A 53 0.86 1.99 10.42
N THR A 54 0.59 0.71 10.20
CA THR A 54 1.54 -0.21 9.55
C THR A 54 1.68 0.11 8.07
N MET A 55 0.58 0.46 7.40
CA MET A 55 0.61 0.94 6.02
C MET A 55 1.43 2.22 5.86
N GLN A 56 1.18 3.22 6.72
CA GLN A 56 1.93 4.48 6.72
C GLN A 56 3.41 4.26 7.03
N ALA A 57 3.73 3.37 7.97
CA ALA A 57 5.12 3.01 8.27
C ALA A 57 5.82 2.35 7.07
N GLY A 58 5.13 1.49 6.33
CA GLY A 58 5.65 0.86 5.12
C GLY A 58 5.96 1.88 4.02
N PHE A 59 5.00 2.76 3.71
CA PHE A 59 5.23 3.83 2.74
C PHE A 59 6.35 4.79 3.16
N ALA A 60 6.41 5.18 4.44
CA ALA A 60 7.47 6.05 4.94
C ALA A 60 8.86 5.37 4.86
N ALA A 61 8.96 4.06 5.12
CA ALA A 61 10.20 3.30 4.99
C ALA A 61 10.71 3.24 3.55
N LEU A 62 9.80 3.34 2.57
CA LEU A 62 10.09 3.39 1.14
C LEU A 62 10.25 4.83 0.61
N GLY A 63 10.26 5.83 1.49
CA GLY A 63 10.49 7.23 1.13
C GLY A 63 9.28 7.95 0.51
N PHE A 64 8.06 7.42 0.66
CA PHE A 64 6.87 8.07 0.15
C PHE A 64 6.48 9.30 0.97
N THR A 65 6.10 10.36 0.28
CA THR A 65 5.39 11.51 0.85
C THR A 65 3.89 11.24 0.95
N GLY A 66 3.19 11.97 1.82
CA GLY A 66 1.73 11.85 1.95
C GLY A 66 0.98 12.03 0.61
N ALA A 67 1.41 12.98 -0.23
CA ALA A 67 0.82 13.19 -1.55
C ALA A 67 1.05 12.00 -2.51
N GLN A 68 2.18 11.31 -2.40
CA GLN A 68 2.43 10.10 -3.19
C GLN A 68 1.59 8.92 -2.70
N VAL A 69 1.35 8.81 -1.40
CA VAL A 69 0.41 7.81 -0.85
C VAL A 69 -1.00 8.09 -1.35
N ASP A 70 -1.43 9.34 -1.37
CA ASP A 70 -2.76 9.73 -1.87
C ASP A 70 -2.91 9.38 -3.35
N ALA A 71 -1.93 9.75 -4.18
CA ALA A 71 -1.89 9.40 -5.59
C ALA A 71 -1.89 7.88 -5.82
N PHE A 72 -1.15 7.14 -4.99
CA PHE A 72 -1.11 5.68 -5.05
C PHE A 72 -2.49 5.07 -4.80
N PHE A 73 -3.19 5.49 -3.75
CA PHE A 73 -4.52 4.96 -3.42
C PHE A 73 -5.58 5.35 -4.46
N THR A 74 -5.52 6.56 -5.00
CA THR A 74 -6.39 6.99 -6.10
C THR A 74 -6.15 6.14 -7.35
N ALA A 75 -4.90 5.86 -7.72
CA ALA A 75 -4.58 5.02 -8.87
C ALA A 75 -4.98 3.55 -8.65
N ALA A 76 -4.71 3.01 -7.46
CA ALA A 76 -5.06 1.64 -7.10
C ALA A 76 -6.58 1.40 -7.14
N ALA A 77 -7.39 2.36 -6.71
CA ALA A 77 -8.85 2.22 -6.71
C ALA A 77 -9.47 2.13 -8.12
N ALA A 78 -8.71 2.49 -9.17
CA ALA A 78 -9.14 2.37 -10.56
C ALA A 78 -8.87 0.99 -11.18
N LEU A 79 -8.27 0.05 -10.45
CA LEU A 79 -7.89 -1.31 -10.90
C LEU A 79 -8.88 -2.40 -10.45
#